data_AF-A0A7S2J2C9-F1
#
_entry.id   AF-A0A7S2J2C9-F1
#
_cell.length_a   1.000
_cell.length_b   1.000
_cell.length_c   1.000
_cell.angle_alpha   90.00
_cell.angle_beta   90.00
_cell.angle_gamma   90.00
#
_symmetry.space_group_name_H-M   'P 1'
#
loop_
_entity.id
_entity.type
_entity.pdbx_description
1 polymer ?
#
loop_
_entity_poly.entity_id
_entity_poly.type
_entity_poly.pdbx_seq_one_letter_code
_entity_poly.pdbx_strand_id
1 'polypeptide(L)'
;MDHDRRGGIFMASTVEQSTQIYNAVVEDPALIGYLGDCEHLREFLGSPTTLAAGELCWFTDRTPHESLPLPAGTRRQFFRLVTSQVGVWFADHSTPNPTGVVPDPKITRIIHGSKFDLRSQFTASAHQGFAEGQDPRAGAASGSTHGLGGGVR
;
A
#
# COMPACT_ATOMS: atom_id res chain seq x y z
N MET A 1 14.65 4.89 14.69
CA MET A 1 14.69 3.52 15.22
C MET A 1 15.80 2.79 14.50
N ASP A 2 16.69 2.13 15.22
CA ASP A 2 17.74 1.30 14.63
C ASP A 2 17.09 0.00 14.17
N HIS A 3 16.67 -0.04 12.91
CA HIS A 3 16.18 -1.27 12.32
C HIS A 3 17.38 -2.13 11.99
N ASP A 4 17.75 -3.01 12.94
CA ASP A 4 18.64 -4.12 12.64
C ASP A 4 18.08 -4.82 11.39
N ARG A 5 18.88 -4.88 10.32
CA ARG A 5 18.49 -5.30 8.96
C ARG A 5 18.24 -6.82 8.90
N ARG A 6 17.58 -7.36 9.91
CA ARG A 6 17.18 -8.75 10.08
C ARG A 6 15.81 -8.94 9.45
N GLY A 7 15.68 -9.96 8.61
CA GLY A 7 14.41 -10.24 7.96
C GLY A 7 14.08 -9.25 6.84
N GLY A 8 12.81 -9.21 6.45
CA GLY A 8 12.27 -8.30 5.45
C GLY A 8 12.64 -8.68 4.02
N ILE A 9 12.77 -7.64 3.20
CA ILE A 9 12.89 -7.70 1.75
C ILE A 9 14.18 -6.99 1.35
N PHE A 10 14.99 -7.68 0.56
CA PHE A 10 16.13 -7.11 -0.14
C PHE A 10 15.81 -7.03 -1.63
N MET A 11 15.99 -5.86 -2.23
CA MET A 11 15.66 -5.64 -3.64
C MET A 11 16.75 -4.83 -4.34
N ALA A 12 17.02 -5.20 -5.58
CA ALA A 12 17.82 -4.39 -6.50
C ALA A 12 17.24 -4.48 -7.92
N SER A 13 17.56 -3.50 -8.76
CA SER A 13 17.12 -3.38 -10.15
C SER A 13 18.31 -3.03 -11.05
N THR A 14 18.37 -3.57 -12.26
CA THR A 14 19.44 -3.26 -13.23
C THR A 14 19.27 -1.89 -13.90
N VAL A 15 18.14 -1.22 -13.69
CA VAL A 15 17.81 0.06 -14.32
C VAL A 15 17.70 1.10 -13.21
N GLU A 16 18.46 2.18 -13.31
CA GLU A 16 18.36 3.30 -12.39
C GLU A 16 16.99 3.97 -12.50
N GLN A 17 16.56 4.66 -11.45
CA GLN A 17 15.30 5.42 -11.45
C GLN A 17 14.07 4.57 -11.81
N SER A 18 14.18 3.25 -11.67
CA SER A 18 13.09 2.30 -11.94
C SER A 18 12.33 1.88 -10.69
N THR A 19 12.81 2.27 -9.52
CA THR A 19 12.28 1.84 -8.22
C THR A 19 12.39 2.98 -7.23
N GLN A 20 11.29 3.24 -6.53
CA GLN A 20 11.22 4.19 -5.43
C GLN A 20 10.78 3.46 -4.16
N ILE A 21 11.46 3.77 -3.05
CA ILE A 21 11.14 3.26 -1.72
C ILE A 21 10.80 4.45 -0.83
N TYR A 22 9.66 4.41 -0.16
CA TYR A 22 9.27 5.45 0.77
C TYR A 22 9.87 5.15 2.14
N ASN A 23 10.48 6.15 2.78
CA ASN A 23 11.02 6.00 4.14
C ASN A 23 9.90 6.09 5.19
N ALA A 24 8.92 5.19 5.04
CA ALA A 24 7.71 5.11 5.84
C ALA A 24 7.34 3.63 6.05
N VAL A 25 6.59 3.36 7.13
CA VAL A 25 6.02 2.05 7.42
C VAL A 25 4.52 2.24 7.65
N VAL A 26 3.70 1.48 6.93
CA VAL A 26 2.26 1.45 7.18
C VAL A 26 2.03 0.53 8.38
N GLU A 27 1.85 1.11 9.57
CA GLU A 27 1.77 0.35 10.82
C GLU A 27 0.53 -0.53 10.89
N ASP A 28 -0.62 0.04 10.50
CA ASP A 28 -1.91 -0.65 10.45
C ASP A 28 -2.09 -1.35 9.08
N PRO A 29 -2.03 -2.69 9.01
CA PRO A 29 -2.21 -3.41 7.75
C PRO A 29 -3.60 -3.23 7.13
N ALA A 30 -4.62 -2.78 7.89
CA ALA A 30 -5.95 -2.51 7.36
C ALA A 30 -5.98 -1.30 6.42
N LEU A 31 -4.97 -0.43 6.49
CA LEU A 31 -4.80 0.70 5.57
C LEU A 31 -4.16 0.28 4.24
N ILE A 32 -3.60 -0.92 4.15
CA ILE A 32 -3.01 -1.44 2.91
C ILE A 32 -4.14 -1.99 2.04
N GLY A 33 -4.29 -1.40 0.86
CA GLY A 33 -5.32 -1.74 -0.10
C GLY A 33 -5.07 -3.07 -0.81
N TYR A 34 -5.95 -3.38 -1.76
CA TYR A 34 -5.90 -4.62 -2.53
C TYR A 34 -4.52 -4.80 -3.20
N LEU A 35 -3.93 -5.98 -3.05
CA LEU A 35 -2.60 -6.34 -3.59
C LEU A 35 -1.43 -5.46 -3.11
N GLY A 36 -1.57 -4.78 -1.98
CA GLY A 36 -0.53 -3.89 -1.47
C GLY A 36 -0.65 -2.45 -1.96
N ASP A 37 -1.81 -2.06 -2.47
CA ASP A 37 -2.08 -0.69 -2.89
C ASP A 37 -1.93 0.29 -1.72
N CYS A 38 -1.15 1.34 -1.95
CA CYS A 38 -0.89 2.42 -1.00
C CYS A 38 -1.05 3.80 -1.65
N GLU A 39 -1.64 3.90 -2.85
CA GLU A 39 -1.74 5.17 -3.57
C GLU A 39 -2.56 6.22 -2.80
N HIS A 40 -3.63 5.78 -2.12
CA HIS A 40 -4.43 6.63 -1.23
C HIS A 40 -3.66 7.16 -0.01
N LEU A 41 -2.47 6.63 0.26
CA LEU A 41 -1.59 7.10 1.34
C LEU A 41 -0.51 8.07 0.86
N ARG A 42 -0.39 8.35 -0.45
CA ARG A 42 0.77 9.04 -1.06
C ARG A 42 1.13 10.36 -0.39
N GLU A 43 0.14 11.14 0.04
CA GLU A 43 0.36 12.42 0.71
C GLU A 43 1.02 12.30 2.10
N PHE A 44 0.96 11.12 2.72
CA PHE A 44 1.53 10.85 4.05
C PHE A 44 2.90 10.18 4.02
N LEU A 45 3.34 9.67 2.86
CA LEU A 45 4.55 8.84 2.76
C LEU A 45 5.86 9.64 2.77
N GLY A 46 5.79 10.96 2.59
CA GLY A 46 6.95 11.82 2.41
C GLY A 46 7.67 11.59 1.08
N SER A 47 8.90 12.10 0.97
CA SER A 47 9.71 11.96 -0.24
C SER A 47 10.29 10.54 -0.38
N PRO A 48 10.16 9.90 -1.54
CA PRO A 48 10.76 8.60 -1.77
C PRO A 48 12.28 8.70 -2.00
N THR A 49 12.99 7.62 -1.69
CA THR A 49 14.36 7.37 -2.15
C THR A 49 14.29 6.64 -3.48
N THR A 50 14.96 7.18 -4.50
CA THR A 50 15.05 6.56 -5.82
C THR A 50 16.32 5.73 -5.92
N LEU A 51 16.21 4.45 -6.26
CA LEU A 51 17.36 3.55 -6.30
C LEU A 51 18.17 3.72 -7.59
N ALA A 52 19.50 3.66 -7.46
CA ALA A 52 20.42 3.55 -8.58
C ALA A 52 20.44 2.12 -9.16
N ALA A 53 20.98 1.98 -10.37
CA ALA A 53 21.17 0.67 -10.98
C ALA A 53 22.11 -0.21 -10.12
N GLY A 54 21.67 -1.42 -9.79
CA GLY A 54 22.42 -2.38 -8.97
C GLY A 54 22.43 -2.05 -7.47
N GLU A 55 21.82 -0.95 -7.03
CA GLU A 55 21.75 -0.60 -5.62
C GLU A 55 20.86 -1.59 -4.86
N LEU A 56 21.41 -2.17 -3.79
CA LEU A 56 20.70 -3.08 -2.91
C LEU A 56 20.04 -2.28 -1.79
N CYS A 57 18.71 -2.31 -1.76
CA CYS A 57 17.92 -1.72 -0.70
C CYS A 57 17.30 -2.80 0.19
N TRP A 58 17.19 -2.50 1.49
CA TRP A 58 16.46 -3.30 2.47
C TRP A 58 15.23 -2.54 2.95
N PHE A 59 14.09 -3.23 3.05
CA PHE A 59 12.85 -2.70 3.61
C PHE A 59 11.93 -3.81 4.13
N THR A 60 10.84 -3.45 4.80
CA THR A 60 9.84 -4.40 5.31
C THR A 60 8.70 -4.60 4.32
N ASP A 61 7.89 -5.65 4.46
CA ASP A 61 6.70 -5.84 3.65
C ASP A 61 5.57 -4.82 3.93
N ARG A 62 5.77 -3.94 4.92
CA ARG A 62 4.92 -2.77 5.23
C ARG A 62 5.51 -1.44 4.76
N THR A 63 6.66 -1.47 4.09
CA THR A 63 7.28 -0.28 3.51
C THR A 63 6.75 -0.05 2.09
N PRO A 64 6.07 1.08 1.81
CA PRO A 64 5.60 1.38 0.47
C PRO A 64 6.77 1.50 -0.50
N HIS A 65 6.62 0.89 -1.67
CA HIS A 65 7.59 0.92 -2.75
C HIS A 65 6.87 0.80 -4.09
N GLU A 66 7.42 1.43 -5.12
CA GLU A 66 6.82 1.43 -6.45
C GLU A 66 7.84 1.16 -7.55
N SER A 67 7.34 0.57 -8.64
CA SER A 67 8.06 0.46 -9.90
C SER A 67 7.68 1.64 -10.77
N LEU A 68 8.68 2.39 -11.24
CA LEU A 68 8.44 3.55 -12.08
C LEU A 68 8.29 3.17 -13.57
N PRO A 69 7.58 3.98 -14.38
CA PRO A 69 7.55 3.84 -15.83
C PRO A 69 8.96 3.89 -16.42
N LEU A 70 9.21 3.05 -17.43
CA LEU A 70 10.49 2.99 -18.11
C LEU A 70 10.36 3.45 -19.57
N PRO A 71 11.44 3.98 -20.16
CA PRO A 71 11.47 4.25 -21.60
C PRO A 71 11.13 2.99 -22.40
N ALA A 72 10.40 3.16 -23.51
CA ALA A 72 10.04 2.07 -24.39
C ALA A 72 11.27 1.28 -24.86
N GLY A 73 11.18 -0.05 -24.87
CA GLY A 73 12.30 -0.94 -25.23
C GLY A 73 13.31 -1.21 -24.11
N THR A 74 13.17 -0.61 -22.93
CA THR A 74 14.05 -0.87 -21.80
C THR A 74 13.87 -2.29 -21.27
N ARG A 75 14.96 -3.07 -21.23
CA ARG A 75 14.97 -4.36 -20.54
C ARG A 75 15.41 -4.18 -19.09
N ARG A 76 14.47 -4.27 -18.16
CA ARG A 76 14.75 -4.28 -16.72
C ARG A 76 14.78 -5.71 -16.18
N GLN A 77 15.81 -6.01 -15.40
CA GLN A 77 15.83 -7.16 -14.50
C GLN A 77 15.84 -6.63 -13.07
N PHE A 78 15.11 -7.29 -12.17
CA PHE A 78 15.16 -7.01 -10.75
C PHE A 78 15.15 -8.34 -10.01
N PHE A 79 15.70 -8.34 -8.79
CA PHE A 79 15.51 -9.46 -7.89
C PHE A 79 14.93 -8.95 -6.58
N ARG A 80 14.14 -9.80 -5.94
CA ARG A 80 13.59 -9.57 -4.61
C ARG A 80 13.86 -10.82 -3.77
N LEU A 81 14.77 -10.71 -2.82
CA LEU A 81 15.01 -11.74 -1.82
C LEU A 81 14.18 -11.40 -0.59
N VAL A 82 13.17 -12.22 -0.32
CA VAL A 82 12.33 -12.09 0.87
C VAL A 82 12.80 -13.12 1.89
N THR A 83 12.91 -12.68 3.14
CA THR A 83 13.44 -13.50 4.24
C THR A 83 12.41 -13.59 5.38
N SER A 84 12.84 -13.82 6.62
CA SER A 84 11.96 -13.86 7.80
C SER A 84 11.29 -12.50 8.07
N GLN A 85 10.33 -12.44 9.00
CA GLN A 85 9.71 -11.17 9.45
C GLN A 85 8.92 -10.44 8.36
N VAL A 86 8.17 -11.19 7.55
CA VAL A 86 7.13 -10.67 6.67
C VAL A 86 5.77 -11.22 7.12
N GLY A 87 4.73 -10.42 7.04
CA GLY A 87 3.38 -10.77 7.48
C GLY A 87 2.65 -11.72 6.53
N VAL A 88 2.92 -11.66 5.21
CA VAL A 88 2.23 -12.50 4.23
C VAL A 88 3.20 -13.11 3.21
N TRP A 89 3.00 -14.39 2.89
CA TRP A 89 3.76 -15.12 1.89
C TRP A 89 2.84 -15.86 0.91
N PHE A 90 2.92 -15.53 -0.38
CA PHE A 90 2.19 -16.24 -1.43
C PHE A 90 3.05 -17.38 -1.96
N ALA A 91 2.75 -18.61 -1.53
CA ALA A 91 3.56 -19.80 -1.84
C ALA A 91 3.68 -20.02 -3.35
N ASP A 92 2.58 -19.90 -4.09
CA ASP A 92 2.53 -20.19 -5.53
C ASP A 92 3.17 -19.08 -6.40
N HIS A 93 3.51 -17.94 -5.78
CA HIS A 93 4.23 -16.82 -6.42
C HIS A 93 5.70 -16.77 -5.99
N SER A 94 6.17 -17.77 -5.26
CA SER A 94 7.50 -17.78 -4.67
C SER A 94 8.21 -19.12 -4.89
N THR A 95 9.54 -19.07 -5.04
CA THR A 95 10.35 -20.28 -5.17
C THR A 95 10.54 -20.93 -3.78
N PRO A 96 10.24 -22.23 -3.60
CA PRO A 96 10.49 -22.94 -2.35
C PRO A 96 11.98 -22.93 -1.98
N ASN A 97 12.27 -22.85 -0.68
CA ASN A 97 13.64 -22.98 -0.20
C ASN A 97 14.12 -24.44 -0.38
N PRO A 98 15.25 -24.70 -1.06
CA PRO A 98 15.76 -26.05 -1.28
C PRO A 98 16.11 -26.82 0.01
N THR A 99 16.29 -26.13 1.14
CA THR A 99 16.54 -26.79 2.44
C THR A 99 15.26 -27.16 3.19
N GLY A 100 14.08 -26.82 2.66
CA GLY A 100 12.80 -27.07 3.30
C GLY A 100 12.43 -26.11 4.43
N VAL A 101 13.24 -25.08 4.70
CA VAL A 101 12.89 -24.03 5.68
C VAL A 101 11.69 -23.24 5.19
N VAL A 102 10.67 -23.13 6.04
CA VAL A 102 9.43 -22.38 5.79
C VAL A 102 9.33 -21.15 6.71
N PRO A 103 8.56 -20.12 6.33
CA PRO A 103 8.30 -18.98 7.21
C PRO A 103 7.67 -19.41 8.55
N ASP A 104 8.01 -18.71 9.64
CA ASP A 104 7.41 -18.94 10.95
C ASP A 104 5.90 -18.62 10.91
N PRO A 105 5.00 -19.58 11.13
CA PRO A 105 3.55 -19.36 11.04
C PRO A 105 3.01 -18.40 12.11
N LYS A 106 3.77 -18.09 13.17
CA LYS A 106 3.40 -17.08 14.16
C LYS A 106 3.54 -15.66 13.64
N ILE A 107 4.35 -15.46 12.60
CA ILE A 107 4.67 -14.15 12.03
C ILE A 107 4.10 -14.04 10.61
N THR A 108 4.26 -15.09 9.82
CA THR A 108 3.97 -15.09 8.39
C THR A 108 2.75 -15.95 8.07
N ARG A 109 1.71 -15.32 7.53
CA ARG A 109 0.57 -16.02 6.94
C ARG A 109 0.93 -16.53 5.55
N ILE A 110 1.04 -17.85 5.40
CA ILE A 110 1.22 -18.50 4.10
C ILE A 110 -0.13 -18.60 3.39
N ILE A 111 -0.20 -18.10 2.16
CA ILE A 111 -1.37 -18.15 1.29
C ILE A 111 -1.03 -18.99 0.06
N HIS A 112 -1.86 -19.98 -0.22
CA HIS A 112 -1.82 -20.78 -1.44
C HIS A 112 -2.82 -20.24 -2.46
N GLY A 113 -2.53 -20.43 -3.74
CA GLY A 113 -3.30 -19.90 -4.86
C GLY A 113 -2.75 -18.59 -5.44
N SER A 114 -3.40 -18.12 -6.51
CA SER A 114 -3.01 -16.88 -7.17
C SER A 114 -3.42 -15.66 -6.34
N LYS A 115 -2.46 -14.77 -6.05
CA LYS A 115 -2.76 -13.50 -5.38
C LYS A 115 -3.79 -12.66 -6.15
N PHE A 116 -3.86 -12.81 -7.47
CA PHE A 116 -4.76 -12.05 -8.33
C PHE A 116 -6.21 -12.52 -8.27
N ASP A 117 -6.48 -13.69 -7.70
CA ASP A 117 -7.81 -14.29 -7.62
C ASP A 117 -8.53 -13.88 -6.31
N LEU A 118 -7.84 -13.21 -5.40
CA LEU A 118 -8.34 -12.86 -4.07
C LEU A 118 -9.27 -11.63 -4.04
N ARG A 119 -9.84 -11.20 -5.17
CA ARG A 119 -10.73 -10.03 -5.26
C ARG A 119 -11.90 -10.06 -4.26
N SER A 120 -12.35 -11.24 -3.86
CA SER A 120 -13.50 -11.44 -2.98
C SER A 120 -13.24 -11.29 -1.49
N GLN A 121 -11.98 -11.21 -1.03
CA GLN A 121 -11.66 -11.14 0.41
C GLN A 121 -11.32 -9.73 0.92
N PHE A 122 -11.06 -8.76 0.04
CA PHE A 122 -10.60 -7.41 0.43
C PHE A 122 -11.65 -6.29 0.27
N THR A 123 -12.78 -6.55 -0.39
CA THR A 123 -13.89 -5.59 -0.52
C THR A 123 -14.82 -5.53 0.69
N ALA A 124 -14.79 -6.54 1.57
CA ALA A 124 -15.72 -6.66 2.70
C ALA A 124 -15.41 -5.70 3.87
N SER A 125 -14.17 -5.23 4.01
CA SER A 125 -13.75 -4.36 5.12
C SER A 125 -14.02 -2.87 4.87
N ALA A 126 -14.25 -2.47 3.62
CA ALA A 126 -14.52 -1.07 3.26
C ALA A 126 -15.98 -0.64 3.52
N HIS A 127 -16.91 -1.59 3.74
CA HIS A 127 -18.35 -1.31 3.82
C HIS A 127 -18.96 -1.32 5.24
N GLN A 128 -18.21 -1.61 6.30
CA GLN A 128 -18.75 -1.62 7.67
C GLN A 128 -18.40 -0.36 8.51
N GLY A 129 -17.90 0.71 7.88
CA GLY A 129 -17.49 1.94 8.59
C GLY A 129 -18.40 3.16 8.45
N PHE A 130 -19.36 3.17 7.53
CA PHE A 130 -20.27 4.31 7.33
C PHE A 130 -21.71 3.93 7.68
N ALA A 131 -21.95 3.71 8.98
CA ALA A 131 -23.30 3.78 9.52
C ALA A 131 -23.68 5.26 9.64
N GLU A 132 -24.83 5.60 9.07
CA GLU A 132 -25.45 6.92 8.96
C GLU A 132 -25.38 7.73 10.26
N GLY A 133 -24.63 8.83 10.23
CA GLY A 133 -24.63 9.87 11.25
C GLY A 133 -25.42 11.09 10.77
N GLN A 134 -26.54 11.35 11.45
CA GLN A 134 -27.48 12.44 11.24
C GLN A 134 -26.80 13.82 11.16
N ASP A 135 -27.20 14.63 10.19
CA ASP A 135 -26.84 16.05 10.06
C ASP A 135 -27.53 16.88 11.18
N PRO A 136 -26.78 17.53 12.10
CA PRO A 136 -27.38 18.32 13.17
C PRO A 136 -27.64 19.79 12.78
N ARG A 137 -27.64 20.16 11.49
CA ARG A 137 -27.82 21.58 11.08
C ARG A 137 -29.17 21.96 10.50
N ALA A 138 -30.18 21.09 10.57
CA ALA A 138 -31.56 21.46 10.24
C ALA A 138 -32.35 21.82 11.51
N GLY A 139 -32.18 23.05 12.01
CA GLY A 139 -32.97 23.54 13.14
C GLY A 139 -32.85 25.04 13.39
N ALA A 140 -33.97 25.73 13.14
CA ALA A 140 -34.34 27.07 13.62
C ALA A 140 -33.87 28.30 12.81
N ALA A 141 -34.75 28.76 11.91
CA ALA A 141 -35.17 30.17 11.86
C ALA A 141 -36.57 30.27 11.24
N SER A 142 -37.60 30.35 12.09
CA SER A 142 -38.96 30.74 11.75
C SER A 142 -39.13 32.26 11.84
N GLY A 143 -39.76 32.89 10.85
CA GLY A 143 -40.23 34.27 10.96
C GLY A 143 -40.61 34.97 9.65
N SER A 144 -41.89 34.84 9.28
CA SER A 144 -42.71 35.67 8.37
C SER A 144 -42.43 37.19 8.44
N THR A 145 -42.71 38.10 7.50
CA THR A 145 -43.48 38.18 6.23
C THR A 145 -43.31 39.61 5.66
N HIS A 146 -43.65 39.78 4.37
CA HIS A 146 -44.15 40.98 3.68
C HIS A 146 -43.17 42.07 3.18
N GLY A 147 -43.17 42.25 1.83
CA GLY A 147 -43.56 43.55 1.26
C GLY A 147 -42.63 44.23 0.23
N LEU A 148 -42.94 44.01 -1.06
CA LEU A 148 -43.02 45.00 -2.16
C LEU A 148 -41.78 45.68 -2.79
N GLY A 149 -41.78 45.65 -4.14
CA GLY A 149 -41.16 46.61 -5.07
C GLY A 149 -39.79 46.17 -5.60
N GLY A 150 -39.53 45.84 -6.88
CA GLY A 150 -40.12 46.35 -8.13
C GLY A 150 -39.25 47.49 -8.67
N GLY A 151 -38.39 47.24 -9.66
CA GLY A 151 -37.64 48.31 -10.32
C GLY A 151 -36.47 47.89 -11.20
N VAL A 152 -36.77 47.74 -12.49
CA VAL A 152 -35.88 47.65 -13.65
C VAL A 152 -34.84 48.78 -13.68
N ARG A 153 -33.55 48.45 -13.86
CA ARG A 153 -32.67 48.86 -14.99
C ARG A 153 -31.25 48.35 -14.77
#